data_AF-A0A950EUK8-F1
#
_entry.id   AF-A0A950EUK8-F1
#
_cell.length_a   1.000
_cell.length_b   1.000
_cell.length_c   1.000
_cell.angle_alpha   90.00
_cell.angle_beta   90.00
_cell.angle_gamma   90.00
#
_symmetry.space_group_name_H-M   'P 1'
#
loop_
_entity.id
_entity.type
_entity.pdbx_description
1 polymer ?
#
loop_
_entity_poly.entity_id
_entity_poly.type
_entity_poly.pdbx_seq_one_letter_code
_entity_poly.pdbx_strand_id
1 'polypeptide(L)'
;MSKPAQGWRIRIWPWLVLALATLPAVWYVVDFESDIDPEFPRVVRPTFNSYPPPAYRFAEPGDTIDHIAVYVAAAAIVLSGWGLFRGLRKRPWLAAMALSLAGFWHAATPGPLMDGWHGLGWRTILNSDAPWAIRLFLAAAAAGLLVLILWCVGEGPIDTLWKKAHNHGIAWLIVVSTALILLRQVGWVDHEPIGFWPRWIYVWGLLAWALALLRVLPQAPAGWSRGAIGAGLVLLWLGLDFTGRGILWHQRPLHRLREVVPGRIYLSAMPTYQGLELAQERHHFRTIINLFPEHTPERSPLWPDEVRFAHEHALNYVGNEPGDDPSGENFIAQTLTLAQDPSTWPILVHCHASMDRSPAWMGLYRFVVQGWPLADALREIERHRGLRPKASVTLLYNRLLP
;
A
#
# COMPACT_ATOMS: atom_id res chain seq x y z
N MET A 1 -4.09 -50.24 3.93
CA MET A 1 -2.75 -49.65 3.66
C MET A 1 -2.62 -48.35 4.45
N SER A 2 -1.85 -48.36 5.53
CA SER A 2 -1.54 -47.15 6.30
C SER A 2 -0.73 -46.20 5.42
N LYS A 3 -1.17 -44.94 5.27
CA LYS A 3 -0.34 -43.92 4.61
C LYS A 3 0.97 -43.83 5.39
N PRO A 4 2.14 -43.86 4.72
CA PRO A 4 3.41 -43.65 5.41
C PRO A 4 3.32 -42.32 6.16
N ALA A 5 3.69 -42.34 7.44
CA ALA A 5 3.67 -41.16 8.29
C ALA A 5 4.46 -40.06 7.58
N GLN A 6 3.75 -39.02 7.12
CA GLN A 6 4.38 -37.88 6.47
C GLN A 6 5.39 -37.31 7.47
N GLY A 7 6.67 -37.33 7.13
CA GLY A 7 7.75 -36.96 8.04
C GLY A 7 7.50 -35.58 8.67
N TRP A 8 7.85 -35.41 9.94
CA TRP A 8 7.61 -34.19 10.72
C TRP A 8 8.02 -32.90 9.98
N ARG A 9 9.12 -32.95 9.21
CA ARG A 9 9.60 -31.83 8.36
C ARG A 9 8.56 -31.37 7.36
N ILE A 10 7.84 -32.31 6.74
CA ILE A 10 6.79 -32.03 5.77
C ILE A 10 5.60 -31.34 6.45
N ARG A 11 5.33 -31.58 7.74
CA ARG A 11 4.24 -30.90 8.49
C ARG A 11 4.60 -29.50 8.96
N ILE A 12 5.84 -29.28 9.37
CA ILE A 12 6.27 -28.06 10.07
C ILE A 12 6.67 -26.92 9.12
N TRP A 13 7.19 -27.21 7.92
CA TRP A 13 7.74 -26.17 7.04
C TRP A 13 6.81 -24.98 6.72
N PRO A 14 5.47 -25.13 6.52
CA PRO A 14 4.62 -23.97 6.24
C PRO A 14 4.56 -23.00 7.43
N TRP A 15 4.63 -23.54 8.65
CA TRP A 15 4.64 -22.75 9.87
C TRP A 15 5.97 -22.03 10.08
N LEU A 16 7.09 -22.65 9.66
CA LEU A 16 8.38 -21.97 9.65
C LEU A 16 8.37 -20.80 8.65
N VAL A 17 7.79 -21.00 7.45
CA VAL A 17 7.65 -19.91 6.47
C VAL A 17 6.80 -18.77 7.04
N LEU A 18 5.66 -19.07 7.66
CA LEU A 18 4.82 -18.06 8.31
C LEU A 18 5.56 -17.34 9.45
N ALA A 19 6.26 -18.06 10.31
CA ALA A 19 7.03 -17.48 11.41
C ALA A 19 8.18 -16.60 10.91
N LEU A 20 8.92 -17.03 9.88
CA LEU A 20 9.97 -16.21 9.29
C LEU A 20 9.42 -14.96 8.61
N ALA A 21 8.22 -15.04 8.02
CA ALA A 21 7.54 -13.89 7.43
C ALA A 21 7.08 -12.84 8.47
N THR A 22 7.12 -13.13 9.78
CA THR A 22 6.82 -12.13 10.81
C THR A 22 8.05 -11.31 11.23
N LEU A 23 9.27 -11.80 10.97
CA LEU A 23 10.50 -11.14 11.41
C LEU A 23 10.65 -9.72 10.85
N PRO A 24 10.42 -9.45 9.54
CA PRO A 24 10.50 -8.08 9.03
C PRO A 24 9.47 -7.16 9.68
N ALA A 25 8.27 -7.65 9.96
CA ALA A 25 7.22 -6.86 10.60
C ALA A 25 7.62 -6.41 12.01
N VAL A 26 8.22 -7.32 12.79
CA VAL A 26 8.74 -7.00 14.13
C VAL A 26 9.92 -6.05 14.03
N TRP A 27 10.84 -6.28 13.09
CA TRP A 27 12.01 -5.41 12.87
C TRP A 27 11.58 -3.95 12.67
N TYR A 28 10.63 -3.69 11.77
CA TYR A 28 10.19 -2.33 11.44
C TYR A 28 9.57 -1.54 12.60
N VAL A 29 9.15 -2.21 13.69
CA VAL A 29 8.54 -1.54 14.86
C VAL A 29 9.46 -1.49 16.08
N VAL A 30 10.60 -2.19 16.05
CA VAL A 30 11.59 -2.17 17.15
C VAL A 30 12.88 -1.45 16.78
N ASP A 31 13.23 -1.40 15.49
CA ASP A 31 14.47 -0.79 15.02
C ASP A 31 14.30 0.72 14.82
N PHE A 32 14.76 1.49 15.82
CA PHE A 32 14.92 2.92 15.67
C PHE A 32 16.24 3.21 14.98
N GLU A 33 16.17 3.91 13.85
CA GLU A 33 17.34 4.42 13.15
C GLU A 33 18.27 5.11 14.17
N SER A 34 19.57 4.80 14.11
CA SER A 34 20.60 5.42 14.96
C SER A 34 21.69 6.12 14.14
N ASP A 35 21.55 6.12 12.81
CA ASP A 35 22.49 6.71 11.87
C ASP A 35 22.76 8.19 12.15
N ILE A 36 24.01 8.58 11.92
CA ILE A 36 24.47 9.96 11.96
C ILE A 36 24.20 10.59 10.59
N ASP A 37 23.69 11.82 10.56
CA ASP A 37 23.54 12.55 9.30
C ASP A 37 24.95 12.94 8.79
N PRO A 38 25.38 12.48 7.61
CA PRO A 38 26.73 12.73 7.12
C PRO A 38 26.98 14.22 6.81
N GLU A 39 25.92 14.97 6.48
CA GLU A 39 26.02 16.40 6.18
C GLU A 39 26.17 17.22 7.47
N PHE A 40 25.53 16.78 8.55
CA PHE A 40 25.57 17.45 9.85
C PHE A 40 25.81 16.46 11.00
N PRO A 41 27.02 15.87 11.11
CA PRO A 41 27.27 14.76 12.02
C PRO A 41 27.19 15.11 13.50
N ARG A 42 27.19 16.41 13.83
CA ARG A 42 27.09 16.93 15.20
C ARG A 42 25.65 17.24 15.63
N VAL A 43 24.69 17.21 14.70
CA VAL A 43 23.30 17.54 15.02
C VAL A 43 22.61 16.30 15.57
N VAL A 44 22.14 16.40 16.82
CA VAL A 44 21.31 15.36 17.42
C VAL A 44 19.93 15.39 16.76
N ARG A 45 19.51 14.26 16.20
CA ARG A 45 18.20 14.06 15.56
C ARG A 45 17.29 13.26 16.50
N PRO A 46 16.54 13.92 17.40
CA PRO A 46 15.60 13.20 18.26
C PRO A 46 14.49 12.58 17.41
N THR A 47 14.04 11.40 17.85
CA THR A 47 12.80 10.78 17.37
C THR A 47 11.63 11.42 18.10
N PHE A 48 10.62 11.89 17.39
CA PHE A 48 9.49 12.60 17.99
C PHE A 48 8.27 11.69 18.19
N ASN A 49 8.17 10.60 17.43
CA ASN A 49 7.10 9.62 17.53
C ASN A 49 7.46 8.44 18.45
N SER A 50 6.43 7.80 18.99
CA SER A 50 6.56 6.64 19.89
C SER A 50 6.96 5.35 19.19
N TYR A 51 6.80 5.27 17.86
CA TYR A 51 7.17 4.13 17.03
C TYR A 51 8.26 4.53 16.04
N PRO A 52 9.06 3.58 15.53
CA PRO A 52 10.05 3.88 14.52
C PRO A 52 9.43 4.47 13.25
N PRO A 53 10.09 5.41 12.58
CA PRO A 53 9.59 5.98 11.33
C PRO A 53 9.21 4.97 10.24
N PRO A 54 9.94 3.85 10.04
CA PRO A 54 9.54 2.82 9.07
C PRO A 54 8.14 2.24 9.32
N ALA A 55 7.71 2.13 10.59
CA ALA A 55 6.37 1.63 10.92
C ALA A 55 5.26 2.51 10.36
N TYR A 56 5.44 3.84 10.38
CA TYR A 56 4.51 4.80 9.78
C TYR A 56 4.52 4.70 8.26
N ARG A 57 5.71 4.62 7.66
CA ARG A 57 5.87 4.45 6.21
C ARG A 57 5.08 3.25 5.70
N PHE A 58 5.32 2.09 6.30
CA PHE A 58 4.70 0.85 5.87
C PHE A 58 3.24 0.72 6.31
N ALA A 59 2.73 1.61 7.17
CA ALA A 59 1.31 1.72 7.45
C ALA A 59 0.56 2.41 6.28
N GLU A 60 1.25 3.16 5.42
CA GLU A 60 0.63 3.80 4.26
C GLU A 60 0.07 2.76 3.27
N PRO A 61 -1.18 2.92 2.80
CA PRO A 61 -1.71 2.03 1.79
C PRO A 61 -0.94 2.15 0.46
N GLY A 62 -0.97 1.13 -0.38
CA GLY A 62 -0.23 1.07 -1.63
C GLY A 62 1.30 1.03 -1.50
N ASP A 63 1.86 0.94 -0.29
CA ASP A 63 3.30 0.74 -0.11
C ASP A 63 3.66 -0.76 -0.25
N THR A 64 4.89 -1.09 0.15
CA THR A 64 5.56 -2.37 -0.03
C THR A 64 4.78 -3.55 0.55
N ILE A 65 4.06 -3.39 1.67
CA ILE A 65 3.28 -4.49 2.25
C ILE A 65 2.10 -4.87 1.33
N ASP A 66 1.42 -3.90 0.74
CA ASP A 66 0.29 -4.17 -0.16
C ASP A 66 0.78 -4.82 -1.46
N HIS A 67 1.96 -4.43 -1.95
CA HIS A 67 2.63 -5.14 -3.04
C HIS A 67 2.95 -6.61 -2.71
N ILE A 68 3.37 -6.91 -1.48
CA ILE A 68 3.57 -8.29 -1.03
C ILE A 68 2.21 -9.02 -0.98
N ALA A 69 1.15 -8.36 -0.53
CA ALA A 69 -0.20 -8.94 -0.51
C ALA A 69 -0.68 -9.31 -1.92
N VAL A 70 -0.49 -8.41 -2.91
CA VAL A 70 -0.80 -8.67 -4.33
C VAL A 70 -0.03 -9.88 -4.84
N TYR A 71 1.28 -9.93 -4.59
CA TYR A 71 2.14 -11.03 -5.01
C TYR A 71 1.68 -12.38 -4.45
N VAL A 72 1.39 -12.44 -3.14
CA VAL A 72 0.93 -13.67 -2.49
C VAL A 72 -0.47 -14.08 -2.94
N ALA A 73 -1.39 -13.11 -3.10
CA ALA A 73 -2.74 -13.40 -3.59
C ALA A 73 -2.75 -13.88 -5.05
N ALA A 74 -1.88 -13.33 -5.90
CA ALA A 74 -1.68 -13.79 -7.28
C ALA A 74 -1.22 -15.25 -7.30
N ALA A 75 -0.30 -15.65 -6.42
CA ALA A 75 0.11 -17.05 -6.28
C ALA A 75 -1.08 -17.95 -5.90
N ALA A 76 -1.94 -17.51 -4.98
CA ALA A 76 -3.14 -18.26 -4.59
C ALA A 76 -4.12 -18.46 -5.77
N ILE A 77 -4.31 -17.45 -6.64
CA ILE A 77 -5.09 -17.60 -7.87
C ILE A 77 -4.46 -18.67 -8.77
N VAL A 78 -3.15 -18.61 -9.01
CA VAL A 78 -2.47 -19.60 -9.87
C VAL A 78 -2.59 -21.02 -9.31
N LEU A 79 -2.35 -21.19 -8.00
CA LEU A 79 -2.45 -22.48 -7.33
C LEU A 79 -3.87 -23.05 -7.36
N SER A 80 -4.87 -22.21 -7.09
CA SER A 80 -6.28 -22.62 -7.14
C SER A 80 -6.75 -22.90 -8.56
N GLY A 81 -6.24 -22.18 -9.56
CA GLY A 81 -6.51 -22.40 -10.98
C GLY A 81 -5.90 -23.70 -11.50
N TRP A 82 -4.66 -23.99 -11.12
CA TRP A 82 -4.05 -25.28 -11.39
C TRP A 82 -4.83 -26.42 -10.74
N GLY A 83 -5.23 -26.22 -9.47
CA GLY A 83 -6.08 -27.14 -8.76
C GLY A 83 -7.44 -27.36 -9.45
N LEU A 84 -8.07 -26.32 -9.98
CA LEU A 84 -9.31 -26.42 -10.74
C LEU A 84 -9.10 -27.20 -12.04
N PHE A 85 -8.01 -26.92 -12.76
CA PHE A 85 -7.68 -27.61 -14.00
C PHE A 85 -7.41 -29.11 -13.78
N ARG A 86 -6.63 -29.47 -12.76
CA ARG A 86 -6.11 -30.84 -12.56
C ARG A 86 -6.79 -31.65 -11.46
N GLY A 87 -7.45 -30.99 -10.53
CA GLY A 87 -8.08 -31.64 -9.38
C GLY A 87 -9.21 -32.57 -9.82
N LEU A 88 -9.31 -33.72 -9.14
CA LEU A 88 -10.37 -34.70 -9.37
C LEU A 88 -11.76 -34.16 -9.00
N ARG A 89 -11.83 -33.31 -7.97
CA ARG A 89 -13.07 -32.65 -7.54
C ARG A 89 -13.00 -31.17 -7.86
N LYS A 90 -13.84 -30.69 -8.77
CA LYS A 90 -13.78 -29.31 -9.28
C LYS A 90 -14.34 -28.28 -8.28
N ARG A 91 -15.41 -28.61 -7.56
CA ARG A 91 -16.12 -27.67 -6.67
C ARG A 91 -15.24 -27.06 -5.57
N PRO A 92 -14.44 -27.83 -4.78
CA PRO A 92 -13.58 -27.23 -3.76
C PRO A 92 -12.52 -26.28 -4.35
N TRP A 93 -12.00 -26.59 -5.54
CA TRP A 93 -11.06 -25.72 -6.24
C TRP A 93 -11.72 -24.47 -6.81
N LEU A 94 -12.99 -24.56 -7.21
CA LEU A 94 -13.77 -23.41 -7.64
C LEU A 94 -14.06 -22.46 -6.46
N ALA A 95 -14.41 -23.00 -5.28
CA ALA A 95 -14.48 -22.21 -4.05
C ALA A 95 -13.13 -21.56 -3.71
N ALA A 96 -12.05 -22.33 -3.81
CA ALA A 96 -10.71 -21.81 -3.56
C ALA A 96 -10.31 -20.69 -4.52
N MET A 97 -10.68 -20.82 -5.81
CA MET A 97 -10.48 -19.78 -6.81
C MET A 97 -11.28 -18.52 -6.47
N ALA A 98 -12.57 -18.67 -6.13
CA ALA A 98 -13.42 -17.54 -5.74
C ALA A 98 -12.86 -16.79 -4.52
N LEU A 99 -12.41 -17.51 -3.49
CA LEU A 99 -11.74 -16.92 -2.32
C LEU A 99 -10.43 -16.22 -2.70
N SER A 100 -9.64 -16.83 -3.58
CA SER A 100 -8.36 -16.25 -4.03
C SER A 100 -8.55 -14.99 -4.85
N LEU A 101 -9.59 -14.94 -5.70
CA LEU A 101 -9.99 -13.73 -6.44
C LEU A 101 -10.48 -12.63 -5.51
N ALA A 102 -11.30 -12.96 -4.50
CA ALA A 102 -11.75 -12.00 -3.49
C ALA A 102 -10.56 -11.40 -2.71
N GLY A 103 -9.60 -12.26 -2.34
CA GLY A 103 -8.35 -11.84 -1.70
C GLY A 103 -7.49 -10.97 -2.62
N PHE A 104 -7.26 -11.38 -3.86
CA PHE A 104 -6.49 -10.60 -4.81
C PHE A 104 -7.09 -9.22 -5.07
N TRP A 105 -8.42 -9.12 -5.23
CA TRP A 105 -9.08 -7.82 -5.36
C TRP A 105 -8.79 -6.95 -4.14
N HIS A 106 -9.02 -7.45 -2.92
CA HIS A 106 -8.76 -6.69 -1.70
C HIS A 106 -7.29 -6.26 -1.58
N ALA A 107 -6.34 -7.10 -1.99
CA ALA A 107 -4.91 -6.78 -2.00
C ALA A 107 -4.55 -5.69 -3.03
N ALA A 108 -5.15 -5.75 -4.23
CA ALA A 108 -4.94 -4.79 -5.30
C ALA A 108 -5.68 -3.47 -5.08
N THR A 109 -6.67 -3.46 -4.16
CA THR A 109 -7.49 -2.30 -3.83
C THR A 109 -7.43 -1.97 -2.32
N PRO A 110 -6.24 -1.71 -1.76
CA PRO A 110 -6.10 -1.53 -0.32
C PRO A 110 -6.75 -0.21 0.12
N GLY A 111 -7.72 -0.29 1.03
CA GLY A 111 -8.38 0.89 1.62
C GLY A 111 -8.33 0.88 3.16
N PRO A 112 -8.60 2.04 3.82
CA PRO A 112 -8.96 3.34 3.24
C PRO A 112 -7.80 4.02 2.53
N LEU A 113 -8.09 4.95 1.62
CA LEU A 113 -7.09 5.79 0.97
C LEU A 113 -6.89 7.09 1.76
N MET A 114 -5.68 7.64 1.74
CA MET A 114 -5.28 8.79 2.58
C MET A 114 -5.44 10.14 1.86
N ASP A 115 -5.96 10.11 0.64
CA ASP A 115 -6.18 11.27 -0.22
C ASP A 115 -7.67 11.64 -0.30
N GLY A 116 -8.53 11.01 0.52
CA GLY A 116 -9.97 11.22 0.51
C GLY A 116 -10.70 10.51 -0.64
N TRP A 117 -10.01 9.84 -1.57
CA TRP A 117 -10.67 9.10 -2.65
C TRP A 117 -11.31 7.81 -2.13
N HIS A 118 -12.53 7.52 -2.58
CA HIS A 118 -13.33 6.41 -2.03
C HIS A 118 -12.79 5.00 -2.35
N GLY A 119 -11.87 4.87 -3.31
CA GLY A 119 -11.28 3.59 -3.73
C GLY A 119 -12.24 2.68 -4.51
N LEU A 120 -11.74 1.52 -4.95
CA LEU A 120 -12.55 0.45 -5.57
C LEU A 120 -12.57 -0.85 -4.74
N GLY A 121 -12.18 -0.77 -3.47
CA GLY A 121 -12.08 -1.96 -2.61
C GLY A 121 -13.41 -2.39 -2.01
N TRP A 122 -13.44 -3.56 -1.37
CA TRP A 122 -14.68 -4.09 -0.76
C TRP A 122 -15.31 -3.15 0.26
N ARG A 123 -14.51 -2.33 0.95
CA ARG A 123 -15.00 -1.34 1.92
C ARG A 123 -15.77 -0.19 1.27
N THR A 124 -15.51 0.09 -0.01
CA THR A 124 -16.21 1.11 -0.79
C THR A 124 -17.71 0.81 -0.88
N ILE A 125 -18.14 -0.45 -0.75
CA ILE A 125 -19.58 -0.83 -0.69
C ILE A 125 -20.34 -0.01 0.37
N LEU A 126 -19.69 0.22 1.52
CA LEU A 126 -20.26 0.93 2.67
C LEU A 126 -19.90 2.41 2.71
N ASN A 127 -19.08 2.91 1.78
CA ASN A 127 -18.69 4.31 1.73
C ASN A 127 -19.82 5.15 1.11
N SER A 128 -20.34 6.13 1.85
CA SER A 128 -21.38 7.06 1.37
C SER A 128 -20.92 7.97 0.24
N ASP A 129 -19.62 8.27 0.18
CA ASP A 129 -19.03 9.23 -0.75
C ASP A 129 -18.75 8.57 -2.12
N ALA A 130 -18.83 7.24 -2.19
CA ALA A 130 -18.68 6.50 -3.42
C ALA A 130 -19.97 6.56 -4.26
N PRO A 131 -19.86 6.71 -5.60
CA PRO A 131 -21.00 6.61 -6.51
C PRO A 131 -21.80 5.32 -6.30
N TRP A 132 -23.13 5.43 -6.24
CA TRP A 132 -24.02 4.28 -5.95
C TRP A 132 -23.82 3.11 -6.94
N ALA A 133 -23.50 3.41 -8.20
CA ALA A 133 -23.24 2.40 -9.23
C ALA A 133 -22.02 1.54 -8.90
N ILE A 134 -20.93 2.15 -8.42
CA ILE A 134 -19.72 1.44 -7.98
C ILE A 134 -20.04 0.58 -6.76
N ARG A 135 -20.77 1.14 -5.78
CA ARG A 135 -21.18 0.41 -4.58
C ARG A 135 -22.03 -0.81 -4.91
N LEU A 136 -23.02 -0.65 -5.80
CA LEU A 136 -23.90 -1.73 -6.24
C LEU A 136 -23.12 -2.80 -7.01
N PHE A 137 -22.23 -2.40 -7.92
CA PHE A 137 -21.39 -3.34 -8.67
C PHE A 137 -20.51 -4.18 -7.73
N LEU A 138 -19.82 -3.53 -6.78
CA LEU A 138 -18.99 -4.22 -5.80
C LEU A 138 -19.81 -5.13 -4.87
N ALA A 139 -21.00 -4.70 -4.45
CA ALA A 139 -21.91 -5.52 -3.64
C ALA A 139 -22.40 -6.74 -4.41
N ALA A 140 -22.78 -6.59 -5.68
CA ALA A 140 -23.20 -7.69 -6.55
C ALA A 140 -22.04 -8.67 -6.79
N ALA A 141 -20.83 -8.18 -7.04
CA ALA A 141 -19.64 -9.00 -7.22
C ALA A 141 -19.32 -9.81 -5.94
N ALA A 142 -19.34 -9.16 -4.77
CA ALA A 142 -19.12 -9.81 -3.48
C ALA A 142 -20.20 -10.87 -3.18
N ALA A 143 -21.47 -10.57 -3.44
CA ALA A 143 -22.57 -11.51 -3.28
C ALA A 143 -22.44 -12.72 -4.23
N GLY A 144 -22.07 -12.48 -5.49
CA GLY A 144 -21.83 -13.54 -6.47
C GLY A 144 -20.70 -14.49 -6.04
N LEU A 145 -19.59 -13.94 -5.55
CA LEU A 145 -18.48 -14.73 -5.00
C LEU A 145 -18.92 -15.55 -3.78
N LEU A 146 -19.68 -14.94 -2.86
CA LEU A 146 -20.19 -15.62 -1.67
C LEU A 146 -21.12 -16.78 -2.03
N VAL A 147 -22.08 -16.56 -2.94
CA VAL A 147 -22.98 -17.61 -3.43
C VAL A 147 -22.20 -18.75 -4.07
N LEU A 148 -21.20 -18.44 -4.90
CA LEU A 148 -20.34 -19.44 -5.53
C LEU A 148 -19.58 -20.28 -4.49
N ILE A 149 -19.02 -19.63 -3.46
CA ILE A 149 -18.31 -20.30 -2.37
C ILE A 149 -19.27 -21.23 -1.60
N LEU A 150 -20.43 -20.72 -1.17
CA LEU A 150 -21.41 -21.49 -0.41
C LEU A 150 -21.93 -22.70 -1.20
N TRP A 151 -22.23 -22.51 -2.49
CA TRP A 151 -22.66 -23.59 -3.38
C TRP A 151 -21.60 -24.68 -3.54
N CYS A 152 -20.32 -24.29 -3.64
CA CYS A 152 -19.21 -25.23 -3.78
C CYS A 152 -18.86 -25.97 -2.48
N VAL A 153 -19.06 -25.33 -1.32
CA VAL A 153 -18.78 -25.90 0.01
C VAL A 153 -19.94 -26.78 0.52
N GLY A 154 -21.18 -26.52 0.09
CA GLY A 154 -22.39 -27.21 0.54
C GLY A 154 -22.49 -28.72 0.24
N GLU A 155 -21.54 -29.30 -0.50
CA GLU A 155 -21.50 -30.75 -0.76
C GLU A 155 -20.88 -31.53 0.42
N GLY A 156 -21.65 -31.66 1.50
CA GLY A 156 -21.41 -32.61 2.58
C GLY A 156 -21.21 -31.98 3.97
N PRO A 157 -21.27 -32.81 5.03
CA PRO A 157 -21.16 -32.31 6.39
C PRO A 157 -19.77 -31.71 6.66
N ILE A 158 -19.74 -30.57 7.36
CA ILE A 158 -18.52 -29.82 7.72
C ILE A 158 -17.47 -30.73 8.37
N ASP A 159 -17.89 -31.67 9.22
CA ASP A 159 -17.00 -32.65 9.86
C ASP A 159 -16.18 -33.47 8.87
N THR A 160 -16.76 -33.80 7.71
CA THR A 160 -16.05 -34.58 6.68
C THR A 160 -15.03 -33.72 5.95
N LEU A 161 -15.34 -32.45 5.71
CA LEU A 161 -14.40 -31.48 5.12
C LEU A 161 -13.26 -31.21 6.10
N TRP A 162 -13.57 -31.03 7.39
CA TRP A 162 -12.59 -30.84 8.45
C TRP A 162 -11.65 -32.04 8.59
N LYS A 163 -12.18 -33.27 8.68
CA LYS A 163 -11.36 -34.49 8.74
C LYS A 163 -10.44 -34.61 7.52
N LYS A 164 -10.93 -34.29 6.32
CA LYS A 164 -10.09 -34.27 5.10
C LYS A 164 -8.99 -33.21 5.17
N ALA A 165 -9.32 -31.98 5.57
CA ALA A 165 -8.36 -30.90 5.73
C ALA A 165 -7.29 -31.25 6.78
N HIS A 166 -7.69 -31.86 7.89
CA HIS A 166 -6.79 -32.32 8.94
C HIS A 166 -5.86 -33.44 8.43
N ASN A 167 -6.40 -34.41 7.70
CA ASN A 167 -5.63 -35.50 7.10
C ASN A 167 -4.62 -35.03 6.04
N HIS A 168 -4.88 -33.90 5.38
CA HIS A 168 -3.94 -33.25 4.48
C HIS A 168 -2.98 -32.27 5.18
N GLY A 169 -3.14 -32.06 6.50
CA GLY A 169 -2.31 -31.14 7.27
C GLY A 169 -2.54 -29.66 6.95
N ILE A 170 -3.74 -29.31 6.45
CA ILE A 170 -4.09 -27.93 6.06
C ILE A 170 -5.17 -27.29 6.93
N ALA A 171 -5.85 -28.05 7.79
CA ALA A 171 -6.96 -27.55 8.62
C ALA A 171 -6.57 -26.29 9.41
N TRP A 172 -5.44 -26.34 10.12
CA TRP A 172 -4.97 -25.21 10.92
C TRP A 172 -4.48 -24.02 10.08
N LEU A 173 -3.92 -24.25 8.89
CA LEU A 173 -3.57 -23.15 7.97
C LEU A 173 -4.82 -22.42 7.49
N ILE A 174 -5.91 -23.15 7.21
CA ILE A 174 -7.20 -22.55 6.85
C ILE A 174 -7.76 -21.76 8.03
N VAL A 175 -7.74 -22.30 9.26
CA VAL A 175 -8.20 -21.58 10.45
C VAL A 175 -7.44 -20.27 10.65
N VAL A 176 -6.10 -20.33 10.61
CA VAL A 176 -5.24 -19.15 10.76
C VAL A 176 -5.50 -18.14 9.64
N SER A 177 -5.55 -18.59 8.39
CA SER A 177 -5.91 -17.74 7.25
C SER A 177 -7.24 -17.03 7.47
N THR A 178 -8.29 -17.77 7.81
CA THR A 178 -9.63 -17.21 8.01
C THR A 178 -9.64 -16.21 9.15
N ALA A 179 -9.05 -16.55 10.29
CA ALA A 179 -8.98 -15.65 11.45
C ALA A 179 -8.27 -14.33 11.12
N LEU A 180 -7.12 -14.40 10.44
CA LEU A 180 -6.34 -13.23 10.07
C LEU A 180 -7.05 -12.37 9.00
N ILE A 181 -7.66 -12.99 7.99
CA ILE A 181 -8.43 -12.26 6.95
C ILE A 181 -9.65 -11.56 7.56
N LEU A 182 -10.35 -12.20 8.50
CA LEU A 182 -11.47 -11.57 9.21
C LEU A 182 -10.99 -10.42 10.10
N LEU A 183 -9.87 -10.60 10.81
CA LEU A 183 -9.27 -9.55 11.63
C LEU A 183 -8.89 -8.31 10.81
N ARG A 184 -8.40 -8.50 9.57
CA ARG A 184 -8.13 -7.39 8.63
C ARG A 184 -9.36 -6.55 8.29
N GLN A 185 -10.57 -7.12 8.34
CA GLN A 185 -11.77 -6.38 7.94
C GLN A 185 -12.20 -5.34 8.98
N VAL A 186 -11.73 -5.42 10.23
CA VAL A 186 -12.16 -4.51 11.30
C VAL A 186 -11.51 -3.12 11.14
N GLY A 187 -12.33 -2.09 10.93
CA GLY A 187 -11.88 -0.74 10.50
C GLY A 187 -11.14 0.11 11.53
N TRP A 188 -11.34 -0.14 12.83
CA TRP A 188 -10.64 0.59 13.91
C TRP A 188 -9.12 0.39 13.93
N VAL A 189 -8.59 -0.55 13.14
CA VAL A 189 -7.15 -0.86 13.10
C VAL A 189 -6.41 -0.08 12.01
N ASP A 190 -7.08 0.70 11.16
CA ASP A 190 -6.46 1.30 9.97
C ASP A 190 -5.79 2.68 10.19
N HIS A 191 -5.67 3.18 11.42
CA HIS A 191 -5.03 4.46 11.72
C HIS A 191 -3.52 4.32 11.94
N GLU A 192 -2.71 5.25 11.45
CA GLU A 192 -1.26 5.23 11.65
C GLU A 192 -0.88 5.35 13.15
N PRO A 193 0.13 4.59 13.65
CA PRO A 193 0.86 3.51 13.00
C PRO A 193 0.17 2.14 13.16
N ILE A 194 -0.97 2.07 13.87
CA ILE A 194 -1.71 0.82 14.13
C ILE A 194 -2.07 0.09 12.82
N GLY A 195 -2.34 0.84 11.74
CA GLY A 195 -2.58 0.37 10.37
C GLY A 195 -1.46 -0.48 9.76
N PHE A 196 -0.26 -0.45 10.34
CA PHE A 196 0.84 -1.35 10.00
C PHE A 196 0.49 -2.83 10.22
N TRP A 197 -0.07 -3.17 11.38
CA TRP A 197 -0.37 -4.55 11.76
C TRP A 197 -1.46 -5.22 10.92
N PRO A 198 -2.63 -4.61 10.66
CA PRO A 198 -3.68 -5.26 9.87
C PRO A 198 -3.21 -5.58 8.45
N ARG A 199 -2.29 -4.81 7.86
CA ARG A 199 -1.68 -5.14 6.57
C ARG A 199 -0.82 -6.41 6.64
N TRP A 200 0.04 -6.52 7.65
CA TRP A 200 0.83 -7.73 7.87
C TRP A 200 -0.04 -8.94 8.20
N ILE A 201 -1.04 -8.77 9.05
CA ILE A 201 -2.07 -9.76 9.36
C ILE A 201 -2.71 -10.27 8.06
N TYR A 202 -3.01 -9.37 7.13
CA TYR A 202 -3.57 -9.72 5.84
C TYR A 202 -2.60 -10.52 4.96
N VAL A 203 -1.34 -10.06 4.85
CA VAL A 203 -0.27 -10.80 4.15
C VAL A 203 -0.10 -12.21 4.73
N TRP A 204 -0.04 -12.35 6.05
CA TRP A 204 0.08 -13.65 6.71
C TRP A 204 -1.14 -14.54 6.50
N GLY A 205 -2.34 -13.95 6.48
CA GLY A 205 -3.58 -14.64 6.14
C GLY A 205 -3.54 -15.21 4.71
N LEU A 206 -3.20 -14.38 3.73
CA LEU A 206 -3.02 -14.78 2.33
C LEU A 206 -1.90 -15.82 2.17
N LEU A 207 -0.80 -15.68 2.91
CA LEU A 207 0.32 -16.62 2.87
C LEU A 207 -0.09 -17.97 3.45
N ALA A 208 -0.80 -18.00 4.58
CA ALA A 208 -1.33 -19.22 5.16
C ALA A 208 -2.29 -19.93 4.19
N TRP A 209 -3.12 -19.17 3.48
CA TRP A 209 -3.99 -19.67 2.42
C TRP A 209 -3.21 -20.27 1.24
N ALA A 210 -2.25 -19.54 0.69
CA ALA A 210 -1.42 -20.00 -0.43
C ALA A 210 -0.63 -21.26 -0.05
N LEU A 211 -0.08 -21.31 1.17
CA LEU A 211 0.60 -22.50 1.70
C LEU A 211 -0.35 -23.69 1.82
N ALA A 212 -1.59 -23.48 2.28
CA ALA A 212 -2.61 -24.53 2.32
C ALA A 212 -2.92 -25.08 0.92
N LEU A 213 -3.06 -24.21 -0.09
CA LEU A 213 -3.27 -24.62 -1.48
C LEU A 213 -2.08 -25.39 -2.03
N LEU A 214 -0.85 -24.91 -1.79
CA LEU A 214 0.38 -25.55 -2.24
C LEU A 214 0.52 -26.98 -1.68
N ARG A 215 0.03 -27.22 -0.46
CA ARG A 215 0.05 -28.55 0.17
C ARG A 215 -0.87 -29.58 -0.48
N VAL A 216 -1.99 -29.15 -1.04
CA VAL A 216 -2.97 -30.04 -1.69
C VAL A 216 -2.95 -29.94 -3.20
N LEU A 217 -1.97 -29.22 -3.75
CA LEU A 217 -1.83 -28.99 -5.18
C LEU A 217 -1.70 -30.33 -5.94
N PRO A 218 -2.50 -30.55 -6.99
CA PRO A 218 -2.40 -31.78 -7.79
C PRO A 218 -1.04 -31.87 -8.48
N GLN A 219 -0.49 -33.09 -8.54
CA GLN A 219 0.78 -33.34 -9.23
C GLN A 219 0.67 -33.13 -10.74
N ALA A 220 1.77 -32.67 -11.35
CA ALA A 220 1.90 -32.59 -12.79
C ALA A 220 1.85 -34.01 -13.43
N PRO A 221 1.18 -34.18 -14.58
CA PRO A 221 1.12 -35.46 -15.28
C PRO A 221 2.51 -35.96 -15.72
N ALA A 222 2.65 -37.28 -15.83
CA ALA A 222 3.84 -37.89 -16.42
C ALA A 222 3.93 -37.52 -17.92
N GLY A 223 5.14 -37.24 -18.41
CA GLY A 223 5.40 -36.92 -19.82
C GLY A 223 5.44 -35.43 -20.17
N TRP A 224 4.94 -34.54 -19.30
CA TRP A 224 5.15 -33.10 -19.46
C TRP A 224 6.48 -32.70 -18.82
N SER A 225 7.23 -31.79 -19.45
CA SER A 225 8.42 -31.23 -18.80
C SER A 225 7.95 -30.44 -17.58
N ARG A 226 8.21 -30.99 -16.40
CA ARG A 226 7.89 -30.34 -15.12
C ARG A 226 8.41 -28.89 -15.07
N GLY A 227 9.55 -28.66 -15.72
CA GLY A 227 10.12 -27.33 -15.91
C GLY A 227 9.23 -26.37 -16.70
N ALA A 228 8.63 -26.80 -17.83
CA ALA A 228 7.77 -25.91 -18.63
C ALA A 228 6.46 -25.58 -17.91
N ILE A 229 5.86 -26.55 -17.20
CA ILE A 229 4.68 -26.27 -16.36
C ILE A 229 5.04 -25.28 -15.26
N GLY A 230 6.15 -25.52 -14.55
CA GLY A 230 6.61 -24.61 -13.50
C GLY A 230 6.85 -23.19 -14.03
N ALA A 231 7.53 -23.08 -15.17
CA ALA A 231 7.76 -21.79 -15.84
C ALA A 231 6.43 -21.12 -16.23
N GLY A 232 5.48 -21.85 -16.80
CA GLY A 232 4.17 -21.32 -17.16
C GLY A 232 3.37 -20.80 -15.96
N LEU A 233 3.38 -21.52 -14.83
CA LEU A 233 2.74 -21.07 -13.59
C LEU A 233 3.42 -19.81 -13.03
N VAL A 234 4.76 -19.74 -13.08
CA VAL A 234 5.50 -18.55 -12.66
C VAL A 234 5.20 -17.35 -13.57
N LEU A 235 5.14 -17.54 -14.89
CA LEU A 235 4.79 -16.46 -15.82
C LEU A 235 3.36 -15.95 -15.58
N LEU A 236 2.39 -16.86 -15.37
CA LEU A 236 1.03 -16.47 -15.04
C LEU A 236 0.97 -15.72 -13.71
N TRP A 237 1.73 -16.17 -12.71
CA TRP A 237 1.82 -15.51 -11.42
C TRP A 237 2.37 -14.09 -11.54
N LEU A 238 3.49 -13.91 -12.24
CA LEU A 238 4.09 -12.59 -12.46
C LEU A 238 3.17 -11.69 -13.30
N GLY A 239 2.46 -12.24 -14.28
CA GLY A 239 1.45 -11.49 -15.05
C GLY A 239 0.28 -11.00 -14.20
N LEU A 240 -0.20 -11.83 -13.27
CA LEU A 240 -1.23 -11.44 -12.30
C LEU A 240 -0.72 -10.43 -11.28
N ASP A 241 0.51 -10.57 -10.78
CA ASP A 241 1.15 -9.58 -9.90
C ASP A 241 1.27 -8.22 -10.61
N PHE A 242 1.74 -8.21 -11.86
CA PHE A 242 1.80 -7.00 -12.68
C PHE A 242 0.41 -6.37 -12.87
N THR A 243 -0.60 -7.18 -13.17
CA THR A 243 -2.00 -6.71 -13.30
C THR A 243 -2.51 -6.11 -11.99
N GLY A 244 -2.24 -6.77 -10.86
CA GLY A 244 -2.64 -6.30 -9.53
C GLY A 244 -1.95 -4.98 -9.15
N ARG A 245 -0.67 -4.83 -9.49
CA ARG A 245 0.06 -3.56 -9.35
C ARG A 245 -0.50 -2.47 -10.25
N GLY A 246 -0.96 -2.80 -11.46
CA GLY A 246 -1.65 -1.86 -12.35
C GLY A 246 -2.97 -1.36 -11.74
N ILE A 247 -3.77 -2.26 -11.14
CA ILE A 247 -4.98 -1.88 -10.39
C ILE A 247 -4.62 -0.99 -9.20
N LEU A 248 -3.58 -1.35 -8.44
CA LEU A 248 -3.10 -0.57 -7.30
C LEU A 248 -2.61 0.81 -7.71
N TRP A 249 -1.85 0.92 -8.81
CA TRP A 249 -1.43 2.19 -9.39
C TRP A 249 -2.62 3.02 -9.85
N HIS A 250 -3.62 2.41 -10.50
CA HIS A 250 -4.85 3.13 -10.81
C HIS A 250 -5.51 3.67 -9.55
N GLN A 251 -5.45 2.95 -8.42
CA GLN A 251 -5.95 3.50 -7.16
C GLN A 251 -5.11 4.64 -6.61
N ARG A 252 -3.80 4.60 -6.84
CA ARG A 252 -2.80 5.53 -6.30
C ARG A 252 -1.85 6.00 -7.40
N PRO A 253 -2.34 6.85 -8.33
CA PRO A 253 -1.56 7.27 -9.50
C PRO A 253 -0.32 8.07 -9.12
N LEU A 254 -0.40 8.79 -7.99
CA LEU A 254 0.67 9.58 -7.43
C LEU A 254 1.21 8.89 -6.18
N HIS A 255 2.51 8.58 -6.17
CA HIS A 255 3.15 7.97 -5.01
C HIS A 255 3.08 8.91 -3.80
N ARG A 256 2.78 8.36 -2.62
CA ARG A 256 2.64 9.10 -1.35
C ARG A 256 1.66 10.27 -1.42
N LEU A 257 0.63 10.16 -2.25
CA LEU A 257 -0.45 11.13 -2.25
C LEU A 257 -1.19 11.10 -0.91
N ARG A 258 -1.16 12.23 -0.20
CA ARG A 258 -1.79 12.39 1.10
C ARG A 258 -2.47 13.73 1.18
N GLU A 259 -3.71 13.73 1.64
CA GLU A 259 -4.41 14.94 2.01
C GLU A 259 -3.93 15.40 3.39
N VAL A 260 -3.30 16.58 3.43
CA VAL A 260 -2.75 17.17 4.67
C VAL A 260 -3.74 18.15 5.27
N VAL A 261 -4.37 18.97 4.43
CA VAL A 261 -5.49 19.82 4.84
C VAL A 261 -6.69 19.40 4.00
N PRO A 262 -7.77 18.87 4.63
CA PRO A 262 -8.92 18.34 3.91
C PRO A 262 -9.48 19.27 2.84
N GLY A 263 -9.52 18.79 1.60
CA GLY A 263 -10.00 19.48 0.41
C GLY A 263 -9.13 20.65 -0.07
N ARG A 264 -7.95 20.87 0.52
CA ARG A 264 -7.16 22.09 0.28
C ARG A 264 -5.72 21.84 -0.11
N ILE A 265 -5.00 20.99 0.64
CA ILE A 265 -3.56 20.79 0.46
C ILE A 265 -3.23 19.32 0.48
N TYR A 266 -2.56 18.88 -0.59
CA TYR A 266 -2.14 17.51 -0.81
C TYR A 266 -0.63 17.47 -0.97
N LEU A 267 0.00 16.43 -0.43
CA LEU A 267 1.40 16.11 -0.69
C LEU A 267 1.50 14.94 -1.63
N SER A 268 2.50 14.91 -2.50
CA SER A 268 2.86 13.72 -3.26
C SER A 268 4.35 13.65 -3.56
N ALA A 269 4.81 12.50 -4.05
CA ALA A 269 6.06 12.38 -4.77
C ALA A 269 5.88 12.92 -6.19
N MET A 270 6.98 13.04 -6.91
CA MET A 270 7.00 13.60 -8.25
C MET A 270 6.00 12.89 -9.17
N PRO A 271 5.10 13.65 -9.80
CA PRO A 271 4.03 13.04 -10.54
C PRO A 271 4.50 12.65 -11.96
N THR A 272 3.77 11.71 -12.55
CA THR A 272 3.84 11.45 -14.00
C THR A 272 2.65 12.11 -14.68
N TYR A 273 2.72 12.37 -15.98
CA TYR A 273 1.60 12.95 -16.73
C TYR A 273 0.29 12.17 -16.52
N GLN A 274 0.33 10.85 -16.76
CA GLN A 274 -0.83 9.96 -16.58
C GLN A 274 -1.32 9.93 -15.13
N GLY A 275 -0.38 10.06 -14.18
CA GLY A 275 -0.72 10.15 -12.77
C GLY A 275 -1.46 11.44 -12.43
N LEU A 276 -1.08 12.56 -13.04
CA LEU A 276 -1.76 13.85 -12.90
C LEU A 276 -3.14 13.83 -13.54
N GLU A 277 -3.31 13.25 -14.73
CA GLU A 277 -4.63 13.12 -15.38
C GLU A 277 -5.62 12.46 -14.42
N LEU A 278 -5.25 11.29 -13.89
CA LEU A 278 -6.13 10.54 -13.01
C LEU A 278 -6.35 11.22 -11.66
N ALA A 279 -5.34 11.90 -11.11
CA ALA A 279 -5.48 12.65 -9.87
C ALA A 279 -6.33 13.92 -10.05
N GLN A 280 -6.23 14.58 -11.20
CA GLN A 280 -7.00 15.78 -11.55
C GLN A 280 -8.48 15.47 -11.71
N GLU A 281 -8.83 14.31 -12.28
CA GLU A 281 -10.21 13.83 -12.35
C GLU A 281 -10.85 13.63 -10.97
N ARG A 282 -10.05 13.35 -9.94
CA ARG A 282 -10.52 13.02 -8.58
C ARG A 282 -10.54 14.22 -7.65
N HIS A 283 -9.47 15.00 -7.70
CA HIS A 283 -9.18 16.04 -6.71
C HIS A 283 -9.32 17.45 -7.29
N HIS A 284 -9.39 17.59 -8.62
CA HIS A 284 -9.59 18.86 -9.31
C HIS A 284 -8.61 19.96 -8.84
N PHE A 285 -7.32 19.63 -8.78
CA PHE A 285 -6.29 20.58 -8.37
C PHE A 285 -6.37 21.86 -9.21
N ARG A 286 -6.09 23.00 -8.58
CA ARG A 286 -5.95 24.29 -9.25
C ARG A 286 -4.51 24.75 -9.33
N THR A 287 -3.69 24.26 -8.40
CA THR A 287 -2.31 24.69 -8.25
C THR A 287 -1.39 23.50 -8.02
N ILE A 288 -0.23 23.52 -8.66
CA ILE A 288 0.88 22.59 -8.42
C ILE A 288 2.08 23.41 -7.90
N ILE A 289 2.62 23.02 -6.74
CA ILE A 289 3.84 23.57 -6.17
C ILE A 289 4.94 22.50 -6.26
N ASN A 290 5.94 22.76 -7.10
CA ASN A 290 7.13 21.92 -7.24
C ASN A 290 8.27 22.47 -6.38
N LEU A 291 8.55 21.80 -5.27
CA LEU A 291 9.65 22.17 -4.36
C LEU A 291 11.02 21.65 -4.85
N PHE A 292 11.06 20.81 -5.89
CA PHE A 292 12.31 20.31 -6.45
C PHE A 292 13.02 21.41 -7.25
N PRO A 293 14.33 21.61 -7.08
CA PRO A 293 15.07 22.63 -7.78
C PRO A 293 15.37 22.16 -9.22
N GLU A 294 14.43 22.36 -10.13
CA GLU A 294 14.49 21.86 -11.53
C GLU A 294 15.56 22.54 -12.40
N HIS A 295 16.29 23.49 -11.81
CA HIS A 295 17.38 24.20 -12.43
C HIS A 295 18.75 23.58 -12.21
N THR A 296 18.88 22.64 -11.28
CA THR A 296 20.13 21.95 -11.06
C THR A 296 20.32 20.84 -12.10
N PRO A 297 21.55 20.33 -12.28
CA PRO A 297 21.78 19.17 -13.15
C PRO A 297 20.94 17.93 -12.77
N GLU A 298 20.50 17.84 -11.52
CA GLU A 298 19.66 16.77 -10.97
C GLU A 298 18.17 16.96 -11.24
N ARG A 299 17.79 17.92 -12.11
CA ARG A 299 16.39 18.14 -12.52
C ARG A 299 15.70 16.84 -12.93
N SER A 300 14.40 16.80 -12.72
CA SER A 300 13.59 15.66 -13.05
C SER A 300 13.47 15.45 -14.57
N PRO A 301 13.54 14.20 -15.04
CA PRO A 301 13.17 13.88 -16.41
C PRO A 301 11.66 14.04 -16.67
N LEU A 302 10.83 14.06 -15.62
CA LEU A 302 9.36 14.18 -15.71
C LEU A 302 8.88 15.64 -15.70
N TRP A 303 9.75 16.59 -15.31
CA TRP A 303 9.37 18.00 -15.18
C TRP A 303 8.77 18.62 -16.47
N PRO A 304 9.30 18.34 -17.69
CA PRO A 304 8.69 18.87 -18.92
C PRO A 304 7.25 18.40 -19.12
N ASP A 305 6.94 17.15 -18.75
CA ASP A 305 5.59 16.59 -18.85
C ASP A 305 4.65 17.22 -17.82
N GLU A 306 5.13 17.47 -16.61
CA GLU A 306 4.38 18.15 -15.55
C GLU A 306 4.03 19.60 -15.92
N VAL A 307 4.99 20.37 -16.43
CA VAL A 307 4.73 21.75 -16.90
C VAL A 307 3.74 21.75 -18.05
N ARG A 308 3.89 20.81 -19.00
CA ARG A 308 2.94 20.65 -20.10
C ARG A 308 1.53 20.35 -19.58
N PHE A 309 1.39 19.41 -18.65
CA PHE A 309 0.11 19.09 -18.02
C PHE A 309 -0.52 20.33 -17.36
N ALA A 310 0.25 21.07 -16.56
CA ALA A 310 -0.25 22.27 -15.90
C ALA A 310 -0.76 23.31 -16.92
N HIS A 311 -0.04 23.51 -18.02
CA HIS A 311 -0.46 24.42 -19.09
C HIS A 311 -1.74 23.94 -19.80
N GLU A 312 -1.81 22.67 -20.20
CA GLU A 312 -2.97 22.10 -20.91
C GLU A 312 -4.25 22.14 -20.06
N HIS A 313 -4.12 21.99 -18.74
CA HIS A 313 -5.24 22.03 -17.80
C HIS A 313 -5.46 23.41 -17.14
N ALA A 314 -4.73 24.45 -17.58
CA ALA A 314 -4.79 25.81 -17.04
C ALA A 314 -4.61 25.89 -15.52
N LEU A 315 -3.71 25.06 -14.98
CA LEU A 315 -3.33 25.03 -13.58
C LEU A 315 -2.26 26.08 -13.29
N ASN A 316 -2.30 26.65 -12.09
CA ASN A 316 -1.21 27.49 -11.61
C ASN A 316 -0.01 26.60 -11.25
N TYR A 317 1.12 26.78 -11.91
CA TYR A 317 2.35 26.04 -11.62
C TYR A 317 3.38 26.96 -10.97
N VAL A 318 3.87 26.57 -9.79
CA VAL A 318 4.86 27.32 -9.02
C VAL A 318 6.07 26.44 -8.77
N GLY A 319 7.15 26.68 -9.52
CA GLY A 319 8.39 25.92 -9.46
C GLY A 319 9.51 26.63 -8.68
N ASN A 320 10.38 25.84 -8.04
CA ASN A 320 11.58 26.32 -7.36
C ASN A 320 12.68 26.67 -8.37
N GLU A 321 12.55 27.84 -9.02
CA GLU A 321 13.51 28.35 -9.99
C GLU A 321 14.54 29.30 -9.33
N PRO A 322 15.82 29.23 -9.74
CA PRO A 322 16.95 29.82 -9.01
C PRO A 322 17.24 31.25 -9.42
N GLY A 323 16.51 31.80 -10.41
CA GLY A 323 16.92 33.02 -11.09
C GLY A 323 17.18 34.16 -10.11
N ASP A 324 16.32 34.29 -9.10
CA ASP A 324 16.26 35.46 -8.21
C ASP A 324 16.21 35.12 -6.70
N ASP A 325 16.25 33.84 -6.29
CA ASP A 325 16.14 33.43 -4.87
C ASP A 325 17.04 32.22 -4.50
N PRO A 326 18.36 32.42 -4.31
CA PRO A 326 19.30 31.33 -4.01
C PRO A 326 19.08 30.66 -2.64
N SER A 327 18.46 31.36 -1.68
CA SER A 327 18.12 30.79 -0.36
C SER A 327 16.79 30.05 -0.37
N GLY A 328 15.92 30.32 -1.36
CA GLY A 328 14.56 29.79 -1.44
C GLY A 328 13.60 30.42 -0.42
N GLU A 329 14.03 31.46 0.32
CA GLU A 329 13.21 32.07 1.38
C GLU A 329 11.97 32.76 0.81
N ASN A 330 12.13 33.50 -0.30
CA ASN A 330 11.02 34.16 -0.96
C ASN A 330 10.06 33.15 -1.58
N PHE A 331 10.60 32.09 -2.19
CA PHE A 331 9.81 31.00 -2.76
C PHE A 331 8.97 30.27 -1.69
N ILE A 332 9.58 29.97 -0.53
CA ILE A 332 8.85 29.35 0.59
C ILE A 332 7.79 30.32 1.14
N ALA A 333 8.12 31.60 1.34
CA ALA A 333 7.14 32.59 1.78
C ALA A 333 5.96 32.72 0.80
N GLN A 334 6.24 32.81 -0.50
CA GLN A 334 5.23 32.88 -1.56
C GLN A 334 4.32 31.66 -1.56
N THR A 335 4.88 30.46 -1.48
CA THR A 335 4.09 29.21 -1.49
C THR A 335 3.24 29.05 -0.23
N LEU A 336 3.73 29.50 0.93
CA LEU A 336 2.94 29.54 2.17
C LEU A 336 1.82 30.59 2.12
N THR A 337 2.03 31.73 1.48
CA THR A 337 0.97 32.72 1.20
C THR A 337 -0.07 32.14 0.24
N LEU A 338 0.36 31.50 -0.84
CA LEU A 338 -0.52 30.84 -1.81
C LEU A 338 -1.39 29.78 -1.14
N ALA A 339 -0.81 28.98 -0.24
CA ALA A 339 -1.52 27.97 0.52
C ALA A 339 -2.61 28.51 1.47
N GLN A 340 -2.65 29.82 1.72
CA GLN A 340 -3.71 30.48 2.47
C GLN A 340 -4.82 31.07 1.59
N ASP A 341 -4.61 31.20 0.28
CA ASP A 341 -5.59 31.76 -0.66
C ASP A 341 -6.59 30.67 -1.13
N PRO A 342 -7.88 30.77 -0.76
CA PRO A 342 -8.89 29.81 -1.18
C PRO A 342 -9.11 29.71 -2.70
N SER A 343 -8.70 30.74 -3.46
CA SER A 343 -8.83 30.72 -4.93
C SER A 343 -7.92 29.65 -5.57
N THR A 344 -6.84 29.28 -4.88
CA THR A 344 -5.77 28.39 -5.35
C THR A 344 -5.98 26.93 -4.94
N TRP A 345 -6.96 26.65 -4.07
CA TRP A 345 -7.27 25.31 -3.59
C TRP A 345 -8.13 24.53 -4.59
N PRO A 346 -7.94 23.21 -4.74
CA PRO A 346 -6.93 22.38 -4.07
C PRO A 346 -5.51 22.49 -4.65
N ILE A 347 -4.51 22.39 -3.77
CA ILE A 347 -3.08 22.50 -4.10
C ILE A 347 -2.40 21.14 -3.99
N LEU A 348 -1.65 20.75 -5.01
CA LEU A 348 -0.72 19.63 -4.98
C LEU A 348 0.70 20.13 -4.74
N VAL A 349 1.28 19.79 -3.59
CA VAL A 349 2.68 20.10 -3.26
C VAL A 349 3.52 18.84 -3.41
N HIS A 350 4.62 18.91 -4.15
CA HIS A 350 5.50 17.76 -4.29
C HIS A 350 6.98 18.15 -4.30
N CYS A 351 7.82 17.12 -4.24
CA CYS A 351 9.23 17.18 -4.53
C CYS A 351 9.58 15.90 -5.28
N HIS A 352 10.80 15.36 -5.15
CA HIS A 352 11.14 14.09 -5.80
C HIS A 352 10.37 12.89 -5.21
N ALA A 353 10.58 12.60 -3.92
CA ALA A 353 10.03 11.39 -3.28
C ALA A 353 9.02 11.70 -2.16
N SER A 354 8.66 12.96 -1.94
CA SER A 354 7.84 13.40 -0.79
C SER A 354 8.41 13.02 0.60
N MET A 355 9.73 12.90 0.72
CA MET A 355 10.38 12.50 2.00
C MET A 355 11.12 13.65 2.70
N ASP A 356 11.60 14.64 1.96
CA ASP A 356 12.44 15.72 2.51
C ASP A 356 11.68 17.05 2.47
N ARG A 357 11.60 17.67 1.28
CA ARG A 357 11.12 19.04 1.08
C ARG A 357 9.61 19.18 1.30
N SER A 358 8.80 18.28 0.75
CA SER A 358 7.33 18.36 0.92
C SER A 358 6.90 18.22 2.38
N PRO A 359 7.41 17.26 3.16
CA PRO A 359 7.14 17.22 4.60
C PRO A 359 7.68 18.44 5.35
N ALA A 360 8.89 18.92 5.04
CA ALA A 360 9.42 20.13 5.66
C ALA A 360 8.54 21.37 5.38
N TRP A 361 8.09 21.55 4.13
CA TRP A 361 7.16 22.60 3.75
C TRP A 361 5.83 22.47 4.50
N MET A 362 5.27 21.25 4.60
CA MET A 362 4.08 20.98 5.40
C MET A 362 4.30 21.38 6.86
N GLY A 363 5.41 20.98 7.46
CA GLY A 363 5.71 21.33 8.85
C GLY A 363 5.84 22.82 9.06
N LEU A 364 6.44 23.55 8.11
CA LEU A 364 6.47 25.02 8.12
C LEU A 364 5.05 25.60 8.05
N TYR A 365 4.20 25.08 7.16
CA TYR A 365 2.80 25.50 7.08
C TYR A 365 2.05 25.24 8.40
N ARG A 366 2.18 24.05 9.00
CA ARG A 366 1.58 23.74 10.31
C ARG A 366 2.04 24.71 11.39
N PHE A 367 3.35 24.94 11.46
CA PHE A 367 3.96 25.73 12.52
C PHE A 367 3.69 27.23 12.34
N VAL A 368 4.03 27.79 11.19
CA VAL A 368 3.98 29.23 10.92
C VAL A 368 2.55 29.71 10.61
N VAL A 369 1.81 28.97 9.79
CA VAL A 369 0.48 29.41 9.32
C VAL A 369 -0.62 28.93 10.25
N GLN A 370 -0.56 27.68 10.72
CA GLN A 370 -1.61 27.11 11.58
C GLN A 370 -1.31 27.21 13.08
N GLY A 371 -0.13 27.70 13.48
CA GLY A 371 0.25 27.89 14.88
C GLY A 371 0.38 26.59 15.67
N TRP A 372 0.62 25.45 15.01
CA TRP A 372 0.83 24.18 15.71
C TRP A 372 2.09 24.24 16.58
N PRO A 373 2.13 23.54 17.73
CA PRO A 373 3.37 23.31 18.46
C PRO A 373 4.42 22.68 17.55
N LEU A 374 5.68 23.14 17.62
CA LEU A 374 6.76 22.61 16.78
C LEU A 374 6.89 21.09 16.89
N ALA A 375 6.81 20.55 18.10
CA ALA A 375 6.90 19.12 18.34
C ALA A 375 5.78 18.33 17.61
N ASP A 376 4.60 18.93 17.45
CA ASP A 376 3.48 18.31 16.72
C ASP A 376 3.75 18.32 15.21
N ALA A 377 4.26 19.44 14.67
CA ALA A 377 4.68 19.53 13.28
C ALA A 377 5.81 18.54 12.96
N LEU A 378 6.83 18.44 13.82
CA LEU A 378 7.93 17.48 13.66
C LEU A 378 7.45 16.02 13.75
N ARG A 379 6.47 15.73 14.62
CA ARG A 379 5.81 14.41 14.64
C ARG A 379 5.12 14.11 13.33
N GLU A 380 4.40 15.05 12.73
CA GLU A 380 3.73 14.85 11.44
C GLU A 380 4.73 14.66 10.29
N ILE A 381 5.83 15.43 10.27
CA ILE A 381 6.92 15.26 9.30
C ILE A 381 7.48 13.84 9.37
N GLU A 382 7.83 13.37 10.56
CA GLU A 382 8.43 12.05 10.75
C GLU A 382 7.47 10.93 10.32
N ARG A 383 6.16 11.08 10.59
CA ARG A 383 5.12 10.14 10.14
C ARG A 383 5.06 10.04 8.62
N HIS A 384 4.95 11.17 7.92
CA HIS A 384 4.84 11.19 6.45
C HIS A 384 6.14 10.75 5.76
N ARG A 385 7.28 11.18 6.30
CA ARG A 385 8.59 10.85 5.75
C ARG A 385 8.87 9.35 5.86
N GLY A 386 8.56 8.75 7.01
CA GLY A 386 8.89 7.36 7.29
C GLY A 386 10.36 7.11 7.61
N LEU A 387 11.11 8.18 7.90
CA LEU A 387 12.51 8.22 8.36
C LEU A 387 12.65 9.37 9.36
N ARG A 388 13.72 9.40 10.14
CA ARG A 388 14.00 10.59 10.96
C ARG A 388 14.22 11.80 10.05
N PRO A 389 13.72 12.99 10.40
CA PRO A 389 13.99 14.22 9.65
C PRO A 389 15.49 14.40 9.42
N LYS A 390 15.90 14.97 8.28
CA LYS A 390 17.31 15.36 8.08
C LYS A 390 17.72 16.39 9.13
N ALA A 391 18.99 16.39 9.49
CA ALA A 391 19.51 17.38 10.43
C ALA A 391 19.28 18.82 9.95
N SER A 392 19.32 19.06 8.63
CA SER A 392 18.97 20.36 8.04
C SER A 392 17.54 20.81 8.36
N VAL A 393 16.58 19.88 8.43
CA VAL A 393 15.20 20.19 8.84
C VAL A 393 15.17 20.56 10.32
N THR A 394 15.85 19.81 11.18
CA THR A 394 15.99 20.14 12.61
C THR A 394 16.66 21.50 12.82
N LEU A 395 17.70 21.80 12.04
CA LEU A 395 18.41 23.08 12.06
C LEU A 395 17.53 24.23 11.54
N LEU A 396 16.74 24.01 10.49
CA LEU A 396 15.82 25.00 9.93
C LEU A 396 14.84 25.47 11.01
N TYR A 397 14.23 24.53 11.74
CA TYR A 397 13.34 24.91 12.84
C TYR A 397 14.10 25.54 14.01
N ASN A 398 15.29 25.05 14.37
CA ASN A 398 16.09 25.67 15.43
C ASN A 398 16.60 27.08 15.07
N ARG A 399 16.72 27.44 13.78
CA ARG A 399 17.14 28.77 13.32
C ARG A 399 15.98 29.73 13.08
N LEU A 400 14.80 29.22 12.74
CA LEU A 400 13.58 30.01 12.55
C LEU A 400 12.82 30.29 13.86
N LEU A 401 13.34 29.81 14.99
CA LEU A 401 12.75 30.01 16.31
C LEU A 401 13.66 30.91 17.16
N PRO A 402 13.11 31.94 17.81
CA PRO A 402 13.87 32.79 18.73
C PRO A 402 14.40 32.03 19.96
#